data_AF-A0A420IHK6-F1
#
_entry.id   AF-A0A420IHK6-F1
#
_cell.length_a   1.000
_cell.length_b   1.000
_cell.length_c   1.000
_cell.angle_alpha   90.00
_cell.angle_beta   90.00
_cell.angle_gamma   90.00
#
_symmetry.space_group_name_H-M   'P 1'
#
loop_
_entity.id
_entity.type
_entity.pdbx_description
1 polymer ?
#
loop_
_entity_poly.entity_id
_entity_poly.type
_entity_poly.pdbx_seq_one_letter_code
_entity_poly.pdbx_strand_id
1 'polypeptide(L)'
;MTCTRYFYNKVTGSPFFPSISRRFSSSIAASHAVAPLSNATNLNPKSHPDGPVSAEKPAFTFPVSISPAGTVLRGLNYIKGRDDPVAMKEDDYPIWLWKLLDEKKSDKSVNNEDSDLFSKSKKLRKKAAKKQRKLDAIKKASGKIDEVQVPLTQQSIDLPSNENGSWVGASVAEEGRNELRAAMRVERRKGIKEKNYLKSV
;
A
#
# COMPACT_ATOMS: atom_id res chain seq x y z
N MET A 1 -53.51 30.87 -14.97
CA MET A 1 -54.40 30.07 -15.84
C MET A 1 -53.62 29.65 -17.08
N THR A 2 -54.01 28.53 -17.67
CA THR A 2 -53.51 27.85 -18.89
C THR A 2 -52.17 27.09 -18.81
N CYS A 3 -52.35 25.82 -18.45
CA CYS A 3 -51.58 24.61 -18.71
C CYS A 3 -51.22 24.44 -20.19
N THR A 4 -50.07 23.82 -20.49
CA THR A 4 -50.01 22.70 -21.45
C THR A 4 -48.75 21.87 -21.23
N ARG A 5 -48.98 20.65 -20.76
CA ARG A 5 -48.05 19.52 -20.79
C ARG A 5 -47.91 19.05 -22.23
N TYR A 6 -46.69 18.73 -22.67
CA TYR A 6 -46.47 17.78 -23.74
C TYR A 6 -45.59 16.64 -23.22
N PHE A 7 -46.22 15.48 -23.11
CA PHE A 7 -45.58 14.16 -23.01
C PHE A 7 -45.38 13.59 -24.42
N TYR A 8 -44.61 12.50 -24.47
CA TYR A 8 -44.29 11.59 -25.60
C TYR A 8 -42.94 11.90 -26.27
N ASN A 9 -42.01 10.97 -26.47
CA ASN A 9 -42.09 9.51 -26.55
C ASN A 9 -40.85 8.83 -25.93
N LYS A 10 -41.06 7.73 -25.21
CA LYS A 10 -40.01 6.74 -24.90
C LYS A 10 -39.72 5.95 -26.18
N VAL A 11 -38.48 5.97 -26.64
CA VAL A 11 -37.97 4.93 -27.55
C VAL A 11 -37.06 4.02 -26.73
N THR A 12 -37.58 2.84 -26.42
CA THR A 12 -36.84 1.75 -25.81
C THR A 12 -36.01 1.05 -26.89
N GLY A 13 -34.75 1.48 -27.06
CA GLY A 13 -33.76 0.75 -27.83
C GLY A 13 -33.06 -0.27 -26.94
N SER A 14 -33.37 -1.55 -27.10
CA SER A 14 -32.64 -2.66 -26.47
C SER A 14 -31.23 -2.77 -27.05
N PRO A 15 -30.15 -2.77 -26.26
CA PRO A 15 -28.85 -3.16 -26.78
C PRO A 15 -28.83 -4.68 -27.00
N PHE A 16 -28.75 -5.07 -28.27
CA PHE A 16 -28.46 -6.43 -28.71
C PHE A 16 -27.04 -6.79 -28.25
N PHE A 17 -26.94 -7.49 -27.12
CA PHE A 17 -25.68 -8.07 -26.66
C PHE A 17 -25.41 -9.37 -27.44
N PRO A 18 -24.30 -9.50 -28.19
CA PRO A 18 -23.87 -10.82 -28.63
C PRO A 18 -23.44 -11.62 -27.40
N SER A 19 -24.17 -12.70 -27.12
CA SER A 19 -23.80 -13.72 -26.13
C SER A 19 -22.51 -14.40 -26.58
N ILE A 20 -21.37 -13.96 -26.02
CA ILE A 20 -20.11 -14.69 -26.14
C ILE A 20 -20.20 -15.86 -25.17
N SER A 21 -20.65 -17.00 -25.71
CA SER A 21 -20.53 -18.32 -25.07
C SER A 21 -19.04 -18.61 -24.83
N ARG A 22 -18.56 -18.37 -23.60
CA ARG A 22 -17.28 -18.93 -23.14
C ARG A 22 -17.49 -20.42 -22.92
N ARG A 23 -17.11 -21.23 -23.89
CA ARG A 23 -16.86 -22.65 -23.65
C ARG A 23 -15.47 -22.80 -23.03
N PHE A 24 -15.40 -22.76 -21.70
CA PHE A 24 -14.27 -23.36 -21.00
C PHE A 24 -14.49 -24.88 -21.01
N SER A 25 -13.75 -25.59 -21.86
CA SER A 25 -13.63 -27.04 -21.76
C SER A 25 -12.50 -27.34 -20.78
N SER A 26 -12.85 -27.68 -19.54
CA SER A 26 -11.91 -28.21 -18.56
C SER A 26 -12.20 -29.70 -18.36
N SER A 27 -11.47 -30.57 -19.06
CA SER A 27 -11.43 -31.99 -18.71
C SER A 27 -10.35 -32.20 -17.64
N ILE A 28 -10.74 -32.17 -16.38
CA ILE A 28 -9.92 -32.72 -15.29
C ILE A 28 -10.28 -34.21 -15.21
N ALA A 29 -9.33 -35.06 -15.58
CA ALA A 29 -9.44 -36.50 -15.33
C ALA A 29 -9.31 -36.75 -13.82
N ALA A 30 -10.40 -37.15 -13.19
CA ALA A 30 -10.42 -37.58 -11.80
C ALA A 30 -10.04 -39.07 -11.71
N SER A 31 -8.80 -39.36 -11.35
CA SER A 31 -8.39 -40.68 -10.90
C SER A 31 -8.63 -40.77 -9.40
N HIS A 32 -9.63 -41.56 -9.01
CA HIS A 32 -10.01 -41.80 -7.62
C HIS A 32 -9.15 -42.96 -7.12
N ALA A 33 -8.19 -42.69 -6.23
CA ALA A 33 -7.52 -43.72 -5.45
C ALA A 33 -7.85 -43.48 -3.98
N VAL A 34 -8.82 -44.24 -3.49
CA VAL A 34 -9.16 -44.36 -2.07
C VAL A 34 -8.08 -45.20 -1.38
N ALA A 35 -7.21 -44.56 -0.61
CA ALA A 35 -6.35 -45.24 0.35
C ALA A 35 -6.98 -45.12 1.75
N PRO A 36 -7.19 -46.23 2.48
CA PRO A 36 -7.86 -46.21 3.78
C PRO A 36 -6.98 -45.58 4.87
N LEU A 37 -7.66 -44.75 5.67
CA LEU A 37 -7.23 -44.12 6.91
C LEU A 37 -6.58 -45.13 7.87
N SER A 38 -5.31 -44.91 8.20
CA SER A 38 -4.64 -45.56 9.33
C SER A 38 -4.31 -44.49 10.36
N ASN A 39 -5.04 -44.50 11.47
CA ASN A 39 -4.74 -43.71 12.66
C ASN A 39 -3.37 -44.16 13.22
N ALA A 40 -2.35 -43.30 13.08
CA ALA A 40 -1.12 -43.41 13.84
C ALA A 40 -1.11 -42.33 14.92
N THR A 41 -1.19 -42.83 16.15
CA THR A 41 -1.06 -42.12 17.42
C THR A 41 0.27 -41.36 17.54
N ASN A 42 0.16 -40.14 18.08
CA ASN A 42 1.08 -39.52 19.03
C ASN A 42 2.57 -39.44 18.63
N LEU A 43 2.96 -38.29 18.06
CA LEU A 43 4.31 -37.75 18.16
C LEU A 43 4.25 -36.35 18.77
N ASN A 44 4.33 -36.33 20.09
CA ASN A 44 4.82 -35.24 20.91
C ASN A 44 6.12 -34.63 20.31
N PRO A 45 6.16 -33.35 19.88
CA PRO A 45 7.42 -32.70 19.65
C PRO A 45 8.06 -32.40 21.00
N LYS A 46 9.08 -33.18 21.32
CA LYS A 46 10.05 -32.93 22.40
C LYS A 46 10.42 -31.43 22.43
N SER A 47 10.02 -30.79 23.53
CA SER A 47 10.82 -29.85 24.32
C SER A 47 12.17 -29.50 23.71
N HIS A 48 12.25 -28.32 23.10
CA HIS A 48 13.51 -27.59 23.01
C HIS A 48 13.99 -27.26 24.43
N PRO A 49 15.28 -27.43 24.74
CA PRO A 49 15.80 -27.14 26.06
C PRO A 49 15.70 -25.65 26.36
N ASP A 50 15.12 -25.35 27.52
CA ASP A 50 15.25 -24.06 28.18
C ASP A 50 16.72 -23.70 28.35
N GLY A 51 17.08 -22.59 27.74
CA GLY A 51 18.28 -21.81 28.02
C GLY A 51 17.98 -20.37 27.63
N PRO A 52 18.18 -19.38 28.51
CA PRO A 52 17.89 -17.99 28.19
C PRO A 52 18.96 -17.46 27.25
N VAL A 53 18.80 -17.70 25.95
CA VAL A 53 19.51 -16.91 24.95
C VAL A 53 18.86 -15.54 24.93
N SER A 54 19.43 -14.65 25.74
CA SER A 54 19.25 -13.20 25.64
C SER A 54 19.67 -12.78 24.23
N ALA A 55 18.74 -12.90 23.28
CA ALA A 55 18.87 -12.29 21.98
C ALA A 55 18.81 -10.78 22.20
N GLU A 56 19.97 -10.14 22.15
CA GLU A 56 20.09 -8.70 22.15
C GLU A 56 19.25 -8.15 21.00
N LYS A 57 18.06 -7.65 21.34
CA LYS A 57 17.20 -6.95 20.40
C LYS A 57 18.03 -5.78 19.86
N PRO A 58 18.14 -5.59 18.52
CA PRO A 58 18.76 -4.38 17.99
C PRO A 58 18.07 -3.19 18.66
N ALA A 59 18.86 -2.26 19.20
CA ALA A 59 18.37 -1.12 19.96
C ALA A 59 17.56 -0.17 19.05
N PHE A 60 16.33 -0.56 18.75
CA PHE A 60 15.35 0.28 18.11
C PHE A 60 14.95 1.35 19.14
N THR A 61 15.27 2.60 18.85
CA THR A 61 14.82 3.71 19.67
C THR A 61 13.32 3.88 19.47
N PHE A 62 12.53 3.46 20.46
CA PHE A 62 11.08 3.57 20.42
C PHE A 62 10.65 5.05 20.42
N PRO A 63 9.74 5.45 19.52
CA PRO A 63 9.16 6.78 19.58
C PRO A 63 8.27 6.88 20.83
N VAL A 64 8.23 8.07 21.45
CA VAL A 64 7.37 8.32 22.61
C VAL A 64 5.90 8.10 22.20
N SER A 65 5.27 7.10 22.79
CA SER A 65 3.84 6.84 22.58
C SER A 65 2.98 7.84 23.37
N ILE A 66 1.82 8.18 22.83
CA ILE A 66 0.85 9.06 23.50
C ILE A 66 0.13 8.36 24.67
N SER A 67 0.07 7.04 24.62
CA SER A 67 -0.58 6.18 25.60
C SER A 67 0.49 5.37 26.36
N PRO A 68 0.98 5.86 27.51
CA PRO A 68 1.97 5.15 28.30
C PRO A 68 1.42 3.84 28.85
N ALA A 69 2.32 2.95 29.28
CA ALA A 69 1.96 1.66 29.88
C ALA A 69 0.98 1.84 31.05
N GLY A 70 -0.03 1.00 31.13
CA GLY A 70 -1.09 1.08 32.14
C GLY A 70 -2.30 1.95 31.75
N THR A 71 -2.26 2.63 30.59
CA THR A 71 -3.41 3.42 30.13
C THR A 71 -4.55 2.51 29.70
N VAL A 72 -5.74 2.67 30.32
CA VAL A 72 -6.94 1.91 29.92
C VAL A 72 -7.53 2.50 28.64
N LEU A 73 -7.60 1.71 27.57
CA LEU A 73 -8.10 2.13 26.26
C LEU A 73 -9.62 2.03 26.21
N ARG A 74 -10.27 3.14 26.58
CA ARG A 74 -11.73 3.19 26.75
C ARG A 74 -12.50 2.98 25.45
N GLY A 75 -13.57 2.21 25.53
CA GLY A 75 -14.52 2.02 24.43
C GLY A 75 -14.06 1.05 23.34
N LEU A 76 -13.06 0.21 23.63
CA LEU A 76 -12.64 -0.87 22.73
C LEU A 76 -13.37 -2.18 23.04
N ASN A 77 -13.70 -2.45 24.31
CA ASN A 77 -14.40 -3.67 24.66
C ASN A 77 -15.91 -3.54 24.36
N TYR A 78 -16.43 -4.49 23.57
CA TYR A 78 -17.86 -4.62 23.26
C TYR A 78 -18.50 -5.85 23.94
N ILE A 79 -17.72 -6.64 24.70
CA ILE A 79 -18.17 -7.85 25.38
C ILE A 79 -18.61 -7.50 26.81
N LYS A 80 -19.82 -7.91 27.19
CA LYS A 80 -20.35 -7.68 28.54
C LYS A 80 -19.52 -8.44 29.59
N GLY A 81 -19.27 -7.80 30.74
CA GLY A 81 -18.53 -8.43 31.84
C GLY A 81 -17.03 -8.60 31.60
N ARG A 82 -16.46 -7.90 30.61
CA ARG A 82 -15.02 -7.79 30.41
C ARG A 82 -14.59 -6.33 30.57
N ASP A 83 -13.35 -6.13 30.97
CA ASP A 83 -12.77 -4.80 31.08
C ASP A 83 -12.18 -4.34 29.75
N ASP A 84 -12.01 -3.03 29.61
CA ASP A 84 -11.29 -2.44 28.49
C ASP A 84 -9.80 -2.87 28.52
N PRO A 85 -9.19 -3.11 27.35
CA PRO A 85 -7.78 -3.49 27.30
C PRO A 85 -6.89 -2.37 27.83
N VAL A 86 -5.82 -2.77 28.51
CA VAL A 86 -4.82 -1.86 29.08
C VAL A 86 -3.59 -1.84 28.18
N ALA A 87 -3.06 -0.64 27.90
CA ALA A 87 -1.85 -0.46 27.10
C ALA A 87 -0.64 -1.10 27.81
N MET A 88 0.12 -1.90 27.06
CA MET A 88 1.38 -2.52 27.51
C MET A 88 2.56 -1.56 27.28
N LYS A 89 3.76 -1.99 27.65
CA LYS A 89 4.98 -1.22 27.36
C LYS A 89 5.27 -1.22 25.86
N GLU A 90 5.94 -0.19 25.38
CA GLU A 90 6.30 -0.01 23.96
C GLU A 90 7.12 -1.20 23.40
N ASP A 91 7.95 -1.80 24.26
CA ASP A 91 8.83 -2.95 23.95
C ASP A 91 8.07 -4.27 23.74
N ASP A 92 6.87 -4.38 24.29
CA ASP A 92 6.02 -5.59 24.23
C ASP A 92 5.22 -5.64 22.93
N TYR A 93 5.08 -4.49 22.26
CA TYR A 93 4.43 -4.43 20.96
C TYR A 93 5.41 -4.81 19.84
N PRO A 94 4.92 -5.46 18.79
CA PRO A 94 5.77 -5.85 17.67
C PRO A 94 6.29 -4.62 16.90
N ILE A 95 7.52 -4.71 16.39
CA ILE A 95 8.25 -3.59 15.75
C ILE A 95 7.48 -2.98 14.57
N TRP A 96 6.70 -3.78 13.83
CA TRP A 96 5.94 -3.28 12.67
C TRP A 96 4.90 -2.24 13.04
N LEU A 97 4.37 -2.24 14.28
CA LEU A 97 3.39 -1.25 14.76
C LEU A 97 3.93 0.17 14.60
N TRP A 98 5.20 0.35 14.94
CA TRP A 98 5.88 1.64 14.93
C TRP A 98 6.22 2.13 13.52
N LYS A 99 6.27 1.23 12.53
CA LYS A 99 6.53 1.55 11.11
C LYS A 99 5.27 2.00 10.34
N LEU A 100 4.06 1.72 10.83
CA LEU A 100 2.80 2.01 10.12
C LEU A 100 2.60 3.49 9.77
N LEU A 101 3.11 4.40 10.60
CA LEU A 101 2.94 5.84 10.38
C LEU A 101 3.90 6.40 9.33
N ASP A 102 4.99 5.69 9.02
CA ASP A 102 6.01 6.20 8.10
C ASP A 102 5.52 6.19 6.64
N GLU A 103 4.70 5.22 6.25
CA GLU A 103 4.04 5.19 4.92
C GLU A 103 3.12 6.41 4.70
N LYS A 104 2.40 6.81 5.75
CA LYS A 104 1.53 7.99 5.68
C LYS A 104 2.34 9.28 5.62
N LYS A 105 3.54 9.29 6.21
CA LYS A 105 4.46 10.41 6.07
C LYS A 105 4.97 10.48 4.65
N SER A 106 5.39 9.39 3.98
CA SER A 106 5.87 9.51 2.59
C SER A 106 4.84 10.13 1.63
N ASP A 107 3.55 9.83 1.81
CA ASP A 107 2.48 10.44 1.01
C ASP A 107 2.18 11.92 1.37
N LYS A 108 2.49 12.34 2.62
CA LYS A 108 2.26 13.71 3.12
C LYS A 108 3.54 14.56 3.26
N SER A 109 4.71 13.97 3.13
CA SER A 109 6.03 14.58 3.28
C SER A 109 6.63 14.98 1.93
N VAL A 110 5.87 14.80 0.84
CA VAL A 110 5.81 15.82 -0.20
C VAL A 110 5.30 17.08 0.51
N ASN A 111 6.27 17.84 1.01
CA ASN A 111 6.25 18.74 2.15
C ASN A 111 4.95 19.56 2.31
N ASN A 112 4.69 20.07 3.52
CA ASN A 112 3.82 21.25 3.67
C ASN A 112 4.21 22.41 2.72
N GLU A 113 5.44 22.43 2.18
CA GLU A 113 5.86 23.33 1.10
C GLU A 113 5.24 23.02 -0.27
N ASP A 114 4.84 21.77 -0.55
CA ASP A 114 4.16 21.30 -1.77
C ASP A 114 2.62 21.37 -1.68
N SER A 115 2.07 21.79 -0.53
CA SER A 115 0.67 22.24 -0.49
C SER A 115 0.46 23.31 -1.55
N ASP A 116 -0.66 23.23 -2.28
CA ASP A 116 -1.00 24.13 -3.38
C ASP A 116 -0.53 25.57 -3.08
N LEU A 117 0.46 26.02 -3.86
CA LEU A 117 1.10 27.31 -3.68
C LEU A 117 0.06 28.43 -3.70
N PHE A 118 -1.06 28.24 -4.41
CA PHE A 118 -2.14 29.20 -4.49
C PHE A 118 -2.89 29.39 -3.16
N SER A 119 -3.01 28.33 -2.37
CA SER A 119 -3.59 28.37 -1.02
C SER A 119 -2.72 29.11 0.01
N LYS A 120 -1.45 29.43 -0.33
CA LYS A 120 -0.54 30.21 0.52
C LYS A 120 -0.58 31.71 0.21
N SER A 121 -0.33 32.53 1.23
CA SER A 121 -0.20 33.99 1.09
C SER A 121 0.83 34.39 0.01
N LYS A 122 0.58 35.49 -0.72
CA LYS A 122 1.44 36.02 -1.80
C LYS A 122 2.91 36.19 -1.38
N LYS A 123 3.16 36.60 -0.13
CA LYS A 123 4.52 36.74 0.43
C LYS A 123 5.22 35.37 0.56
N LEU A 124 4.51 34.34 1.00
CA LEU A 124 5.04 32.98 1.13
C LEU A 124 5.38 32.39 -0.24
N ARG A 125 4.52 32.57 -1.25
CA ARG A 125 4.79 32.18 -2.64
C ARG A 125 6.07 32.80 -3.18
N LYS A 126 6.27 34.12 -2.99
CA LYS A 126 7.51 34.80 -3.42
C LYS A 126 8.74 34.26 -2.72
N LYS A 127 8.65 33.99 -1.41
CA LYS A 127 9.75 33.41 -0.62
C LYS A 127 10.09 31.99 -1.12
N ALA A 128 9.08 31.16 -1.37
CA ALA A 128 9.24 29.81 -1.93
C ALA A 128 9.88 29.87 -3.33
N ALA A 129 9.38 30.72 -4.23
CA ALA A 129 9.97 30.89 -5.56
C ALA A 129 11.43 31.38 -5.50
N LYS A 130 11.77 32.29 -4.56
CA LYS A 130 13.16 32.73 -4.35
C LYS A 130 14.04 31.60 -3.83
N LYS A 131 13.54 30.75 -2.92
CA LYS A 131 14.25 29.55 -2.45
C LYS A 131 14.48 28.57 -3.60
N GLN A 132 13.43 28.23 -4.36
CA GLN A 132 13.51 27.31 -5.51
C GLN A 132 14.54 27.77 -6.53
N ARG A 133 14.50 29.05 -6.96
CA ARG A 133 15.50 29.61 -7.89
C ARG A 133 16.94 29.48 -7.38
N LYS A 134 17.17 29.65 -6.08
CA LYS A 134 18.51 29.46 -5.48
C LYS A 134 18.93 28.00 -5.51
N LEU A 135 18.03 27.08 -5.16
CA LEU A 135 18.31 25.64 -5.22
C LEU A 135 18.58 25.20 -6.66
N ASP A 136 17.80 25.68 -7.63
CA ASP A 136 18.00 25.38 -9.04
C ASP A 136 19.33 25.95 -9.56
N ALA A 137 19.71 27.15 -9.12
CA ALA A 137 21.01 27.73 -9.44
C ALA A 137 22.17 26.91 -8.86
N ILE A 138 22.05 26.42 -7.63
CA ILE A 138 23.04 25.54 -7.00
C ILE A 138 23.14 24.21 -7.74
N LYS A 139 22.00 23.59 -8.08
CA LYS A 139 21.94 22.34 -8.87
C LYS A 139 22.63 22.53 -10.22
N LYS A 140 22.29 23.59 -10.95
CA LYS A 140 22.93 23.94 -12.23
C LYS A 140 24.43 24.23 -12.08
N ALA A 141 24.83 24.94 -11.03
CA ALA A 141 26.24 25.27 -10.77
C ALA A 141 27.09 24.07 -10.36
N SER A 142 26.49 23.02 -9.78
CA SER A 142 27.19 21.79 -9.41
C SER A 142 27.77 21.03 -10.61
N GLY A 143 27.40 21.41 -11.83
CA GLY A 143 27.92 20.82 -13.08
C GLY A 143 27.51 19.37 -13.30
N LYS A 144 26.73 18.78 -12.38
CA LYS A 144 26.17 17.45 -12.54
C LYS A 144 25.03 17.53 -13.55
N ILE A 145 25.14 16.74 -14.61
CA ILE A 145 24.05 16.57 -15.58
C ILE A 145 22.94 15.84 -14.84
N ASP A 146 21.80 16.51 -14.64
CA ASP A 146 20.62 15.89 -14.03
C ASP A 146 20.05 14.87 -15.04
N GLU A 147 20.42 13.61 -14.88
CA GLU A 147 19.82 12.51 -15.63
C GLU A 147 18.32 12.47 -15.34
N VAL A 148 17.48 12.48 -16.39
CA VAL A 148 16.04 12.46 -16.24
C VAL A 148 15.63 11.12 -15.64
N GLN A 149 15.17 11.13 -14.39
CA GLN A 149 14.70 9.92 -13.72
C GLN A 149 13.45 9.38 -14.43
N VAL A 150 13.66 8.35 -15.26
CA VAL A 150 12.56 7.65 -15.95
C VAL A 150 11.74 6.91 -14.89
N PRO A 151 10.40 7.05 -14.86
CA PRO A 151 9.54 6.29 -13.95
C PRO A 151 9.73 4.78 -14.14
N LEU A 152 9.66 4.01 -13.05
CA LEU A 152 9.89 2.55 -13.05
C LEU A 152 9.07 1.79 -14.10
N THR A 153 7.83 2.23 -14.36
CA THR A 153 6.91 1.67 -15.35
C THR A 153 7.34 1.84 -16.81
N GLN A 154 8.21 2.82 -17.09
CA GLN A 154 8.71 3.16 -18.42
C GLN A 154 10.14 2.66 -18.65
N GLN A 155 10.77 2.08 -17.63
CA GLN A 155 12.10 1.50 -17.74
C GLN A 155 12.01 0.13 -18.43
N SER A 156 13.03 -0.18 -19.24
CA SER A 156 13.21 -1.48 -19.89
C SER A 156 14.35 -2.30 -19.26
N ILE A 157 14.78 -1.92 -18.06
CA ILE A 157 15.83 -2.63 -17.31
C ILE A 157 15.19 -3.87 -16.68
N ASP A 158 15.91 -4.98 -16.68
CA ASP A 158 15.43 -6.22 -16.11
C ASP A 158 15.22 -6.09 -14.59
N LEU A 159 14.12 -6.69 -14.12
CA LEU A 159 13.85 -6.78 -12.70
C LEU A 159 14.86 -7.72 -12.02
N PRO A 160 15.19 -7.49 -10.73
CA PRO A 160 16.06 -8.39 -10.00
C PRO A 160 15.48 -9.81 -10.00
N SER A 161 16.29 -10.77 -10.46
CA SER A 161 15.97 -12.20 -10.51
C SER A 161 16.76 -12.99 -9.48
N ASN A 162 16.22 -14.10 -8.99
CA ASN A 162 16.89 -14.97 -8.03
C ASN A 162 17.64 -16.11 -8.73
N GLU A 163 18.68 -15.80 -9.49
CA GLU A 163 19.45 -16.81 -10.25
C GLU A 163 20.18 -17.79 -9.32
N ASN A 164 20.67 -17.30 -8.18
CA ASN A 164 21.46 -18.09 -7.23
C ASN A 164 20.60 -18.96 -6.29
N GLY A 165 19.27 -18.94 -6.41
CA GLY A 165 18.35 -19.70 -5.56
C GLY A 165 18.40 -19.32 -4.06
N SER A 166 18.95 -18.15 -3.72
CA SER A 166 19.11 -17.70 -2.34
C SER A 166 17.82 -17.11 -1.80
N TRP A 167 17.55 -17.27 -0.50
CA TRP A 167 16.41 -16.65 0.17
C TRP A 167 16.45 -15.12 0.08
N VAL A 168 17.64 -14.52 0.21
CA VAL A 168 17.82 -13.07 0.10
C VAL A 168 17.51 -12.61 -1.32
N GLY A 169 17.99 -13.36 -2.33
CA GLY A 169 17.68 -13.07 -3.73
C GLY A 169 16.18 -13.17 -4.03
N ALA A 170 15.48 -14.13 -3.42
CA ALA A 170 14.03 -14.27 -3.54
C ALA A 170 13.29 -13.05 -2.95
N SER A 171 13.69 -12.56 -1.76
CA SER A 171 13.08 -11.37 -1.14
C SER A 171 13.22 -10.15 -2.03
N VAL A 172 14.44 -9.88 -2.52
CA VAL A 172 14.73 -8.72 -3.39
C VAL A 172 13.96 -8.80 -4.71
N ALA A 173 13.87 -10.00 -5.30
CA ALA A 173 13.11 -10.22 -6.53
C ALA A 173 11.59 -10.03 -6.34
N GLU A 174 11.04 -10.43 -5.20
CA GLU A 174 9.64 -10.14 -4.84
C GLU A 174 9.40 -8.65 -4.60
N GLU A 175 10.31 -7.97 -3.90
CA GLU A 175 10.25 -6.53 -3.65
C GLU A 175 10.22 -5.72 -4.95
N GLY A 176 11.15 -5.97 -5.88
CA GLY A 176 11.19 -5.26 -7.17
C GLY A 176 9.93 -5.49 -8.02
N ARG A 177 9.36 -6.70 -8.02
CA ARG A 177 8.08 -7.00 -8.69
C ARG A 177 6.91 -6.29 -8.04
N ASN A 178 6.88 -6.23 -6.70
CA ASN A 178 5.84 -5.54 -5.96
C ASN A 178 5.88 -4.02 -6.16
N GLU A 179 7.08 -3.44 -6.23
CA GLU A 179 7.27 -2.03 -6.54
C GLU A 179 6.73 -1.67 -7.93
N LEU A 180 7.06 -2.45 -8.96
CA LEU A 180 6.52 -2.25 -10.31
C LEU A 180 4.98 -2.35 -10.33
N ARG A 181 4.41 -3.34 -9.63
CA ARG A 181 2.95 -3.50 -9.53
C ARG A 181 2.30 -2.31 -8.84
N ALA A 182 2.92 -1.78 -7.79
CA ALA A 182 2.45 -0.59 -7.08
C ALA A 182 2.52 0.66 -7.97
N ALA A 183 3.64 0.87 -8.68
CA ALA A 183 3.82 1.98 -9.62
C ALA A 183 2.77 1.96 -10.75
N MET A 184 2.56 0.81 -11.39
CA MET A 184 1.50 0.63 -12.39
C MET A 184 0.09 0.94 -11.84
N ARG A 185 -0.16 0.59 -10.57
CA ARG A 185 -1.45 0.90 -9.92
C ARG A 185 -1.64 2.40 -9.73
N VAL A 186 -0.58 3.13 -9.38
CA VAL A 186 -0.62 4.59 -9.23
C VAL A 186 -0.92 5.25 -10.58
N GLU A 187 -0.22 4.88 -11.65
CA GLU A 187 -0.46 5.41 -12.99
C GLU A 187 -1.88 5.12 -13.47
N ARG A 188 -2.37 3.87 -13.29
CA ARG A 188 -3.75 3.51 -13.63
C ARG A 188 -4.76 4.36 -12.87
N ARG A 189 -4.54 4.59 -11.57
CA ARG A 189 -5.41 5.46 -10.75
C ARG A 189 -5.40 6.90 -11.25
N LYS A 190 -4.25 7.44 -11.66
CA LYS A 190 -4.15 8.78 -12.27
C LYS A 190 -4.95 8.85 -13.57
N GLY A 191 -4.75 7.89 -14.47
CA GLY A 191 -5.47 7.83 -15.74
C GLY A 191 -6.99 7.66 -15.58
N ILE A 192 -7.46 6.88 -14.59
CA ILE A 192 -8.89 6.78 -14.28
C ILE A 192 -9.44 8.12 -13.80
N LYS A 193 -8.73 8.82 -12.90
CA LYS A 193 -9.16 10.13 -12.39
C LYS A 193 -9.25 11.17 -13.50
N GLU A 194 -8.25 11.24 -14.38
CA GLU A 194 -8.23 12.14 -15.53
C GLU A 194 -9.38 11.84 -16.49
N LYS A 195 -9.55 10.57 -16.89
CA LYS A 195 -10.66 10.16 -17.78
C LYS A 195 -12.03 10.47 -17.18
N ASN A 196 -12.20 10.22 -15.88
CA ASN A 196 -13.44 10.56 -15.18
C ASN A 196 -13.69 12.07 -15.16
N TYR A 197 -12.64 12.86 -14.90
CA TYR A 197 -12.72 14.32 -14.92
C TYR A 197 -13.12 14.82 -16.31
N LEU A 198 -12.39 14.42 -17.36
CA LEU A 198 -12.65 14.83 -18.74
C LEU A 198 -14.00 14.33 -19.29
N LYS A 199 -14.55 13.24 -18.75
CA LYS A 199 -15.89 12.76 -19.10
C LYS A 199 -17.01 13.57 -18.44
N SER A 200 -16.73 14.16 -17.27
CA SER A 200 -17.70 14.93 -16.49
C SER A 200 -17.73 16.42 -16.82
N VAL A 201 -16.69 16.93 -17.50
CA VAL A 201 -16.62 18.28 -18.08
C VAL A 201 -17.29 18.27 -19.44
#